data_AF-A0A938R7C6-F1
#
_entry.id   AF-A0A938R7C6-F1
#
_cell.length_a   1.000
_cell.length_b   1.000
_cell.length_c   1.000
_cell.angle_alpha   90.00
_cell.angle_beta   90.00
_cell.angle_gamma   90.00
#
_symmetry.space_group_name_H-M   'P 1'
#
loop_
_entity.id
_entity.type
_entity.pdbx_description
1 polymer ?
#
loop_
_entity_poly.entity_id
_entity_poly.type
_entity_poly.pdbx_seq_one_letter_code
_entity_poly.pdbx_strand_id
1 'polypeptide(L)' 'MPAIAPVEDLKAAQRDLLAAKDLDELKATFKKWRKIGWKNICKLWLEESTPEKLKGESG' A
#
# COMPACT_ATOMS: atom_id res chain seq x y z
N MET A 1 13.50 10.18 -1.89
CA MET A 1 13.56 9.64 -0.51
C MET A 1 12.81 8.32 -0.49
N PRO A 2 13.44 7.18 -0.21
CA PRO A 2 12.71 5.93 -0.14
C PRO A 2 11.85 6.00 1.12
N ALA A 3 10.54 6.11 0.92
CA ALA A 3 9.61 6.08 2.01
C ALA A 3 9.51 4.62 2.47
N ILE A 4 10.40 4.24 3.39
CA ILE A 4 10.35 2.96 4.08
C ILE A 4 9.14 3.04 5.00
N ALA A 5 7.96 2.71 4.45
CA ALA A 5 6.79 2.51 5.27
C ALA A 5 7.00 1.25 6.13
N PRO A 6 6.73 1.30 7.44
CA PRO A 6 6.82 0.12 8.28
C PRO A 6 5.85 -0.97 7.78
N VAL A 7 6.20 -2.24 8.03
CA VAL A 7 5.39 -3.40 7.59
C VAL A 7 3.96 -3.34 8.11
N GLU A 8 3.75 -2.75 9.29
CA GLU A 8 2.42 -2.51 9.85
C GLU A 8 1.59 -1.55 8.98
N ASP A 9 2.19 -0.45 8.50
CA ASP A 9 1.54 0.49 7.58
C ASP A 9 1.22 -0.19 6.24
N LEU A 10 2.11 -1.06 5.73
CA LEU A 10 1.87 -1.83 4.50
C LEU A 10 0.71 -2.84 4.65
N LYS A 11 0.64 -3.56 5.79
CA LYS A 11 -0.46 -4.49 6.10
C LYS A 11 -1.79 -3.75 6.28
N ALA A 12 -1.77 -2.60 6.94
CA ALA A 12 -2.96 -1.77 7.11
C ALA A 12 -3.43 -1.20 5.76
N ALA A 13 -2.51 -0.76 4.90
CA ALA A 13 -2.82 -0.31 3.55
C ALA A 13 -3.46 -1.40 2.70
N GLN A 14 -2.91 -2.61 2.73
CA GLN A 14 -3.48 -3.74 1.99
C GLN A 14 -4.90 -4.07 2.46
N ARG A 15 -5.14 -4.05 3.77
CA ARG A 15 -6.48 -4.26 4.35
C ARG A 15 -7.46 -3.18 3.92
N ASP A 16 -7.09 -1.89 4.04
CA ASP A 16 -7.95 -0.78 3.60
C ASP A 16 -8.21 -0.84 2.07
N LEU A 17 -7.22 -1.24 1.26
CA LEU A 17 -7.35 -1.38 -0.19
C LEU A 17 -8.30 -2.51 -0.61
N LEU A 18 -8.23 -3.65 0.07
CA LEU A 18 -9.11 -4.80 -0.17
C LEU A 18 -10.51 -4.59 0.42
N ALA A 19 -10.64 -3.75 1.46
CA ALA A 19 -11.91 -3.43 2.09
C ALA A 19 -12.72 -2.37 1.32
N ALA A 20 -12.05 -1.52 0.55
CA ALA A 20 -12.70 -0.49 -0.27
C ALA A 20 -13.58 -1.14 -1.35
N LYS A 21 -14.87 -0.84 -1.33
CA LYS A 21 -15.84 -1.37 -2.31
C LYS A 21 -16.11 -0.39 -3.44
N ASP A 22 -15.93 0.90 -3.16
CA ASP A 22 -16.18 1.99 -4.09
C ASP A 22 -14.90 2.73 -4.50
N LEU A 23 -14.94 3.34 -5.70
CA LEU A 23 -13.83 4.15 -6.22
C LEU A 23 -13.48 5.36 -5.33
N ASP A 24 -14.46 5.90 -4.61
CA ASP A 24 -14.23 7.04 -3.70
C ASP A 24 -13.48 6.60 -2.43
N GLU A 25 -13.86 5.46 -1.85
CA GLU A 25 -13.13 4.82 -0.75
C GLU A 25 -11.72 4.44 -1.19
N LEU A 26 -11.56 3.89 -2.40
CA LEU A 26 -10.26 3.58 -2.96
C LEU A 26 -9.40 4.85 -3.06
N LYS A 27 -9.94 5.96 -3.59
CA LYS A 27 -9.23 7.25 -3.64
C LYS A 27 -8.84 7.76 -2.26
N ALA A 28 -9.72 7.64 -1.26
CA ALA A 28 -9.43 8.03 0.11
C ALA A 28 -8.29 7.19 0.71
N THR A 29 -8.33 5.88 0.49
CA THR A 29 -7.29 4.92 0.89
C THR A 29 -5.95 5.24 0.22
N PHE A 30 -5.93 5.51 -1.09
CA PHE A 30 -4.72 5.91 -1.81
C PHE A 30 -4.14 7.22 -1.27
N LYS A 31 -4.98 8.21 -0.94
CA LYS A 31 -4.52 9.47 -0.32
C LYS A 31 -3.95 9.25 1.08
N LYS A 32 -4.62 8.45 1.92
CA LYS A 32 -4.19 8.08 3.27
C LYS A 32 -2.83 7.39 3.26
N TRP A 33 -2.63 6.50 2.29
CA TRP A 33 -1.42 5.70 2.15
C TRP A 33 -0.36 6.30 1.22
N ARG A 34 -0.55 7.52 0.72
CA ARG A 34 0.41 8.21 -0.17
C ARG A 34 1.84 8.22 0.37
N LYS A 35 2.02 8.23 1.69
CA LYS A 35 3.32 8.14 2.38
C LYS A 35 4.12 6.87 2.02
N ILE A 36 3.45 5.78 1.66
CA ILE A 36 4.06 4.50 1.26
C ILE A 36 4.62 4.57 -0.17
N GLY A 37 4.11 5.50 -0.98
CA GLY A 37 4.43 5.65 -2.39
C GLY A 37 3.48 4.86 -3.29
N TRP A 38 3.03 5.50 -4.37
CA TRP A 38 2.04 4.96 -5.30
C TRP A 38 2.42 3.60 -5.90
N LYS A 39 3.71 3.37 -6.17
CA LYS A 39 4.21 2.10 -6.71
C LYS A 39 3.95 0.93 -5.75
N ASN A 40 4.12 1.16 -4.45
CA ASN A 40 3.92 0.15 -3.42
C ASN A 40 2.44 -0.11 -3.17
N ILE A 41 1.60 0.94 -3.19
CA ILE A 41 0.15 0.83 -3.07
C ILE A 41 -0.43 0.02 -4.25
N CYS A 42 -0.01 0.30 -5.49
CA CYS A 42 -0.45 -0.48 -6.66
C CYS A 42 0.00 -1.94 -6.58
N LYS A 43 1.25 -2.21 -6.19
CA LYS A 43 1.74 -3.58 -6.00
C LYS A 43 0.97 -4.36 -4.91
N LEU A 44 0.58 -3.70 -3.82
CA LEU A 44 -0.27 -4.29 -2.78
C LEU A 44 -1.69 -4.55 -3.29
N TRP A 45 -2.25 -3.59 -4.04
CA TRP A 45 -3.61 -3.67 -4.55
C TRP A 45 -3.77 -4.73 -5.64
N LEU A 46 -2.77 -4.89 -6.51
CA LEU A 46 -2.72 -5.92 -7.55
C LEU A 46 -2.30 -7.30 -7.01
N GLU A 47 -2.06 -7.43 -5.70
CA GLU A 47 -1.50 -8.62 -5.04
C GLU A 47 -0.17 -9.11 -5.64
N GLU A 48 0.47 -8.32 -6.49
CA GLU A 48 1.75 -8.63 -7.14
C GLU A 48 2.92 -8.66 -6.14
N SER A 49 2.77 -8.04 -4.96
CA SER A 49 3.79 -8.09 -3.91
C SER A 49 3.17 -8.07 -2.52
N THR A 50 3.60 -9.02 -1.68
CA THR A 50 3.23 -9.02 -0.27
C THR A 50 3.93 -7.88 0.48
N PRO A 51 3.32 -7.37 1.57
CA PRO A 51 3.91 -6.31 2.40
C PRO A 51 5.33 -6.67 2.91
N GLU A 52 5.62 -7.96 3.05
CA GLU A 52 6.93 -8.48 3.44
C GLU A 52 7.97 -8.38 2.30
N LYS A 53 7.54 -8.55 1.05
CA LYS A 53 8.38 -8.44 -0.15
C LYS A 53 8.70 -6.97 -0.47
N LEU A 54 7.75 -6.08 -0.26
CA LEU A 54 7.92 -4.63 -0.42
C LEU A 54 8.91 -4.02 0.57
N LYS A 55 9.01 -4.58 1.79
CA LYS A 55 10.08 -4.21 2.73
C LYS A 55 11.47 -4.57 2.19
N GLY A 56 11.58 -5.67 1.46
CA GLY A 56 12.83 -6.20 0.90
C GLY A 56 13.25 -5.61 -0.44
N GLU A 57 12.32 -5.09 -1.24
CA GLU A 57 12.60 -4.50 -2.57
C GLU A 57 13.11 -3.05 -2.53
N SER A 58 13.21 -2.42 -1.35
CA SER A 58 13.83 -1.09 -1.20
C SER A 58 15.34 -1.15 -0.89
N GLY A 59 16.00 -2.29 -1.16
CA GLY A 59 17.45 -2.47 -1.09
C GLY A 59 18.14 -2.06 -2.38
#